data_AF-A0A963X0W5-F1
#
_entry.id   AF-A0A963X0W5-F1
#
_cell.length_a   1.000
_cell.length_b   1.000
_cell.length_c   1.000
_cell.angle_alpha   90.00
_cell.angle_beta   90.00
_cell.angle_gamma   90.00
#
_symmetry.space_group_name_H-M   'P 1'
#
loop_
_entity.id
_entity.type
_entity.pdbx_description
1 polymer ?
#
loop_
_entity_poly.entity_id
_entity_poly.type
_entity_poly.pdbx_seq_one_letter_code
_entity_poly.pdbx_strand_id
1 'polypeptide(L)'
;MTAEHLSNDDARWLAVSTRDAKADGLFYSCVKTTGVYCLASCAGRPHRENVFFVKTRVEAERAGMRPCKRCRPDRLIAGTIDDRLAAIDWDQATQSLDLKGFFQLGRLLDDAECADLAALYGSDESFRSRIVMGRHGFGAGEYKYFNDPAPALVMALRTALYARLAPQASKWRAALGEK
;
A
#
# COMPACT_ATOMS: atom_id res chain seq x y z
N MET A 1 14.33 2.64 16.41
CA MET A 1 13.65 2.98 17.67
C MET A 1 12.26 2.36 17.61
N THR A 2 11.82 1.65 18.64
CA THR A 2 10.49 1.00 18.70
C THR A 2 9.38 2.05 18.83
N ALA A 3 8.14 1.70 18.47
CA ALA A 3 6.97 2.59 18.55
C ALA A 3 6.73 3.21 19.94
N GLU A 4 7.23 2.58 21.01
CA GLU A 4 7.15 3.09 22.39
C GLU A 4 7.92 4.40 22.61
N HIS A 5 8.95 4.69 21.82
CA HIS A 5 9.78 5.88 21.98
C HIS A 5 9.16 7.15 21.37
N LEU A 6 8.06 7.06 20.61
CA LEU A 6 7.39 8.20 19.95
C LEU A 6 6.09 8.60 20.66
N SER A 7 6.02 8.32 21.95
CA SER A 7 4.84 8.54 22.80
C SER A 7 4.55 10.02 23.08
N ASN A 8 5.55 10.91 22.99
CA ASN A 8 5.39 12.36 23.18
C ASN A 8 5.90 13.18 21.98
N ASP A 9 5.54 14.46 21.96
CA ASP A 9 5.83 15.38 20.85
C ASP A 9 7.31 15.75 20.74
N ASP A 10 8.08 15.72 21.82
CA ASP A 10 9.51 16.04 21.78
C ASP A 10 10.31 14.91 21.13
N ALA A 11 9.94 13.65 21.39
CA ALA A 11 10.51 12.51 20.69
C ALA A 11 10.15 12.51 19.19
N ARG A 12 8.91 12.86 18.85
CA ARG A 12 8.50 13.04 17.44
C ARG A 12 9.26 14.17 16.77
N TRP A 13 9.48 15.28 17.48
CA TRP A 13 10.29 16.38 16.98
C TRP A 13 11.76 16.00 16.79
N LEU A 14 12.33 15.22 17.71
CA LEU A 14 13.68 14.69 17.54
C LEU A 14 13.78 13.84 16.26
N ALA A 15 12.79 12.96 16.01
CA ALA A 15 12.74 12.18 14.77
C ALA A 15 12.63 13.05 13.50
N VAL A 16 11.81 14.11 13.51
CA VAL A 16 11.73 15.06 12.36
C VAL A 16 13.03 15.83 12.16
N SER A 17 13.61 16.37 13.24
CA SER A 17 14.82 17.19 13.18
C SER A 17 16.06 16.38 12.76
N THR A 18 16.12 15.10 13.12
CA THR A 18 17.16 14.16 12.69
C THR A 18 16.84 13.42 11.39
N ARG A 19 15.63 13.62 10.84
CA ARG A 19 15.12 12.97 9.62
C ARG A 19 15.15 11.43 9.71
N ASP A 20 14.69 10.88 10.83
CA ASP A 20 14.69 9.44 11.05
C ASP A 20 13.66 8.72 10.17
N ALA A 21 14.13 8.08 9.10
CA ALA A 21 13.29 7.27 8.21
C ALA A 21 12.63 6.07 8.91
N LYS A 22 13.17 5.60 10.05
CA LYS A 22 12.54 4.52 10.84
C LYS A 22 11.26 4.99 11.52
N ALA A 23 11.04 6.30 11.63
CA ALA A 23 9.83 6.88 12.19
C ALA A 23 8.76 7.19 11.12
N ASP A 24 9.07 7.00 9.83
CA ASP A 24 8.10 7.21 8.76
C ASP A 24 6.92 6.25 8.90
N GLY A 25 5.71 6.79 8.81
CA GLY A 25 4.48 6.02 8.97
C GLY A 25 4.06 5.77 10.43
N LEU A 26 4.93 6.03 11.41
CA LEU A 26 4.57 5.95 12.84
C LEU A 26 3.80 7.19 13.32
N PHE A 27 4.06 8.34 12.71
CA PHE A 27 3.32 9.59 12.87
C PHE A 27 3.52 10.49 11.65
N TYR A 28 2.79 11.60 11.60
CA TYR A 28 2.93 12.63 10.58
C TYR A 28 3.10 14.00 11.23
N SER A 29 4.06 14.78 10.74
CA SER A 29 4.29 16.16 11.18
C SER A 29 3.48 17.13 10.33
N CYS A 30 2.67 17.96 10.96
CA CYS A 30 1.73 18.87 10.32
C CYS A 30 2.18 20.32 10.56
N VAL A 31 2.50 21.04 9.49
CA VAL A 31 3.06 22.40 9.53
C VAL A 31 1.96 23.44 9.31
N LYS A 32 1.49 24.07 10.39
CA LYS A 32 0.36 25.01 10.43
C LYS A 32 0.44 26.09 9.36
N THR A 33 1.60 26.73 9.22
CA THR A 33 1.79 27.88 8.31
C THR A 33 1.69 27.52 6.83
N THR A 34 1.88 26.26 6.46
CA THR A 34 1.85 25.83 5.06
C THR A 34 0.63 24.95 4.73
N GLY A 35 -0.10 24.50 5.75
CA GLY A 35 -1.16 23.50 5.61
C GLY A 35 -0.65 22.15 5.10
N VAL A 36 0.62 21.81 5.32
CA VAL A 36 1.25 20.58 4.77
C VAL A 36 1.58 19.59 5.87
N TYR A 37 1.30 18.32 5.64
CA TYR A 37 1.82 17.24 6.48
C TYR A 37 2.95 16.45 5.79
N CYS A 38 3.93 15.99 6.57
CA CYS A 38 5.16 15.34 6.12
C CYS A 38 5.47 14.06 6.91
N LEU A 39 6.25 13.18 6.30
CA LEU A 39 7.00 12.11 6.96
C LEU A 39 8.11 12.68 7.86
N ALA A 40 8.63 11.86 8.79
CA ALA A 40 9.71 12.25 9.70
C ALA A 40 11.02 12.47 8.94
N SER A 41 11.31 11.64 7.94
CA SER A 41 12.49 11.74 7.05
C SER A 41 12.50 12.94 6.10
N CYS A 42 11.42 13.73 6.07
CA CYS A 42 11.26 14.80 5.10
C CYS A 42 12.39 15.83 5.19
N ALA A 43 12.98 16.19 4.04
CA ALA A 43 13.99 17.23 3.97
C ALA A 43 13.47 18.67 4.26
N GLY A 44 12.19 18.82 4.59
CA GLY A 44 11.60 20.10 5.04
C GLY A 44 12.26 20.60 6.32
N ARG A 45 12.20 21.92 6.55
CA ARG A 45 12.78 22.57 7.74
C ARG A 45 11.74 23.51 8.37
N PRO A 46 10.64 22.99 8.92
CA PRO A 46 9.65 23.84 9.59
C PRO A 46 10.18 24.36 10.93
N HIS A 47 9.65 25.48 11.42
CA HIS A 47 9.88 25.93 12.79
C HIS A 47 9.02 25.10 13.77
N ARG A 48 9.62 24.65 14.88
CA ARG A 48 8.96 23.77 15.88
C ARG A 48 7.60 24.30 16.36
N GLU A 49 7.49 25.60 16.58
CA GLU A 49 6.26 26.28 17.04
C GLU A 49 5.07 26.10 16.07
N ASN A 50 5.37 25.89 14.79
CA ASN A 50 4.38 25.71 13.73
C ASN A 50 4.04 24.25 13.45
N VAL A 51 4.60 23.30 14.22
CA VAL A 51 4.40 21.86 14.01
C VAL A 51 3.52 21.26 15.10
N PHE A 52 2.55 20.46 14.68
CA PHE A 52 1.85 19.50 15.54
C PHE A 52 1.92 18.11 14.90
N PHE A 53 1.62 17.07 15.67
CA PHE A 53 1.72 15.69 15.22
C PHE A 53 0.37 14.99 15.25
N VAL A 54 0.17 14.08 14.29
CA VAL A 54 -0.99 13.17 14.22
C VAL A 54 -0.49 11.75 13.93
N LYS A 55 -1.31 10.73 14.20
CA LYS A 55 -0.91 9.34 14.02
C LYS A 55 -1.15 8.84 12.61
N THR A 56 -2.21 9.33 11.96
CA THR A 56 -2.63 8.82 10.65
C THR A 56 -2.73 9.92 9.61
N ARG A 57 -2.62 9.54 8.32
CA ARG A 57 -2.87 10.46 7.20
C ARG A 57 -4.30 11.00 7.21
N VAL A 58 -5.25 10.14 7.55
CA VAL A 58 -6.67 10.50 7.65
C VAL A 58 -6.89 11.59 8.71
N GLU A 59 -6.21 11.51 9.85
CA GLU A 59 -6.25 12.58 10.86
C GLU A 59 -5.66 13.89 10.32
N ALA A 60 -4.53 13.85 9.62
CA ALA A 60 -3.93 15.04 9.01
C ALA A 60 -4.88 15.71 7.99
N GLU A 61 -5.49 14.90 7.14
CA GLU A 61 -6.39 15.35 6.08
C GLU A 61 -7.70 15.90 6.64
N ARG A 62 -8.26 15.28 7.69
CA ARG A 62 -9.40 15.81 8.44
C ARG A 62 -9.08 17.13 9.14
N ALA A 63 -7.82 17.35 9.51
CA ALA A 63 -7.34 18.63 10.03
C ALA A 63 -7.09 19.68 8.93
N GLY A 64 -7.45 19.40 7.67
CA GLY A 64 -7.30 20.31 6.53
C GLY A 64 -5.89 20.35 5.95
N MET A 65 -5.02 19.42 6.33
CA MET A 65 -3.63 19.38 5.85
C MET A 65 -3.54 18.62 4.54
N ARG A 66 -2.77 19.15 3.57
CA ARG A 66 -2.46 18.46 2.31
C ARG A 66 -1.14 17.68 2.41
N PRO A 67 -0.98 16.55 1.70
CA PRO A 67 0.27 15.80 1.71
C PRO A 67 1.40 16.61 1.09
N CYS A 68 2.60 16.48 1.67
CA CYS A 68 3.80 17.08 1.13
C CYS A 68 4.15 16.48 -0.24
N LYS A 69 4.35 17.34 -1.23
CA LYS A 69 4.76 16.91 -2.59
C LYS A 69 6.19 16.39 -2.66
N ARG A 70 7.02 16.66 -1.63
CA ARG A 70 8.43 16.22 -1.58
C ARG A 70 8.58 14.83 -0.99
N CYS A 71 8.16 14.62 0.26
CA CYS A 71 8.25 13.30 0.90
C CYS A 71 7.08 12.37 0.56
N ARG A 72 6.06 12.86 -0.15
CA ARG A 72 4.91 12.08 -0.66
C ARG A 72 4.36 11.10 0.40
N PRO A 73 3.95 11.58 1.59
CA PRO A 73 3.45 10.70 2.65
C PRO A 73 2.19 9.93 2.19
N ASP A 74 1.47 10.45 1.20
CA ASP A 74 0.35 9.78 0.53
C ASP A 74 0.75 8.53 -0.27
N ARG A 75 2.03 8.37 -0.61
CA ARG A 75 2.57 7.19 -1.31
C ARG A 75 3.25 6.19 -0.38
N LEU A 76 3.49 6.54 0.88
CA LEU A 76 4.09 5.62 1.83
C LEU A 76 3.12 4.45 2.07
N ILE A 77 3.60 3.23 1.84
CA ILE A 77 2.94 2.01 2.26
C ILE A 77 3.79 1.41 3.37
N ALA A 78 3.15 1.06 4.49
CA ALA A 78 3.82 0.54 5.67
C ALA A 78 3.13 -0.74 6.14
N GLY A 79 3.85 -1.54 6.92
CA GLY A 79 3.38 -2.84 7.40
C GLY A 79 3.50 -3.96 6.36
N THR A 80 3.12 -5.16 6.79
CA THR A 80 3.06 -6.36 5.96
C THR A 80 1.87 -6.31 4.98
N ILE A 81 1.81 -7.24 4.01
CA ILE A 81 0.65 -7.35 3.12
C ILE A 81 -0.64 -7.61 3.90
N ASP A 82 -0.57 -8.41 4.97
CA ASP A 82 -1.71 -8.66 5.85
C ASP A 82 -2.19 -7.39 6.54
N ASP A 83 -1.27 -6.56 7.08
CA ASP A 83 -1.62 -5.28 7.71
C ASP A 83 -2.32 -4.35 6.71
N ARG A 84 -1.77 -4.26 5.49
CA ARG A 84 -2.29 -3.39 4.42
C ARG A 84 -3.69 -3.83 3.97
N LEU A 85 -3.90 -5.15 3.83
CA LEU A 85 -5.21 -5.70 3.47
C LEU A 85 -6.21 -5.62 4.63
N ALA A 86 -5.77 -5.75 5.88
CA ALA A 86 -6.64 -5.59 7.05
C ALA A 86 -7.19 -4.17 7.19
N ALA A 87 -6.50 -3.16 6.65
CA ALA A 87 -6.93 -1.77 6.65
C ALA A 87 -8.03 -1.45 5.61
N ILE A 88 -8.38 -2.39 4.73
CA ILE A 88 -9.43 -2.21 3.72
C ILE A 88 -10.81 -2.37 4.37
N ASP A 89 -11.75 -1.50 3.98
CA ASP A 89 -13.17 -1.67 4.28
C ASP A 89 -13.74 -2.84 3.46
N TRP A 90 -13.62 -4.05 4.01
CA TRP A 90 -14.07 -5.28 3.34
C TRP A 90 -15.59 -5.39 3.24
N ASP A 91 -16.34 -4.74 4.13
CA ASP A 91 -17.79 -4.70 4.05
C ASP A 91 -18.21 -3.89 2.82
N GLN A 92 -17.62 -2.71 2.62
CA GLN A 92 -17.81 -1.92 1.40
C GLN A 92 -17.31 -2.67 0.15
N ALA A 93 -16.16 -3.34 0.24
CA ALA A 93 -15.60 -4.07 -0.88
C ALA A 93 -16.51 -5.22 -1.35
N THR A 94 -16.99 -6.05 -0.42
CA THR A 94 -17.89 -7.17 -0.74
C THR A 94 -19.24 -6.70 -1.26
N GLN A 95 -19.81 -5.63 -0.67
CA GLN A 95 -21.04 -5.02 -1.20
C GLN A 95 -20.85 -4.48 -2.63
N SER A 96 -19.71 -3.85 -2.92
CA SER A 96 -19.40 -3.38 -4.27
C SER A 96 -19.20 -4.53 -5.25
N LEU A 97 -18.58 -5.63 -4.82
CA LEU A 97 -18.47 -6.84 -5.64
C LEU A 97 -19.86 -7.42 -5.98
N ASP A 98 -20.77 -7.50 -5.00
CA ASP A 98 -22.16 -7.96 -5.22
C ASP A 98 -22.91 -7.08 -6.22
N LEU A 99 -22.81 -5.75 -6.09
CA LEU A 99 -23.62 -4.82 -6.86
C LEU A 99 -23.02 -4.40 -8.20
N LYS A 100 -21.69 -4.40 -8.30
CA LYS A 100 -20.94 -3.83 -9.44
C LYS A 100 -19.95 -4.81 -10.07
N GLY A 101 -19.63 -5.92 -9.42
CA GLY A 101 -18.64 -6.90 -9.88
C GLY A 101 -17.17 -6.49 -9.66
N PHE A 102 -16.90 -5.34 -9.03
CA PHE A 102 -15.53 -4.90 -8.74
C PHE A 102 -15.45 -3.98 -7.51
N PHE A 103 -14.25 -3.85 -6.95
CA PHE A 103 -13.89 -2.84 -5.95
C PHE A 103 -12.41 -2.45 -6.13
N GLN A 104 -12.08 -1.17 -5.92
CA GLN A 104 -10.70 -0.69 -5.98
C GLN A 104 -10.07 -0.75 -4.59
N LEU A 105 -9.09 -1.63 -4.39
CA LEU A 105 -8.39 -1.82 -3.10
C LEU A 105 -7.45 -0.67 -2.71
N GLY A 106 -7.33 0.36 -3.55
CA GLY A 106 -6.34 1.42 -3.37
C GLY A 106 -4.92 0.92 -3.62
N ARG A 107 -3.94 1.57 -2.97
CA ARG A 107 -2.53 1.25 -3.12
C ARG A 107 -2.11 0.22 -2.07
N LEU A 108 -1.76 -0.99 -2.53
CA LEU A 108 -1.25 -2.07 -1.69
C LEU A 108 0.27 -2.22 -1.73
N LEU A 109 0.88 -1.74 -2.81
CA LEU A 109 2.32 -1.82 -3.03
C LEU A 109 2.91 -0.41 -3.12
N ASP A 110 4.09 -0.22 -2.55
CA ASP A 110 4.85 1.00 -2.77
C ASP A 110 5.54 1.00 -4.15
N ASP A 111 6.13 2.14 -4.49
CA ASP A 111 6.80 2.34 -5.78
C ASP A 111 8.03 1.42 -5.94
N ALA A 112 8.71 1.03 -4.84
CA ALA A 112 9.88 0.15 -4.86
C ALA A 112 9.48 -1.32 -5.06
N GLU A 113 8.49 -1.81 -4.32
CA GLU A 113 7.90 -3.15 -4.49
C GLU A 113 7.38 -3.35 -5.92
N CYS A 114 6.75 -2.31 -6.50
CA CYS A 114 6.31 -2.34 -7.90
C CYS A 114 7.49 -2.40 -8.87
N ALA A 115 8.55 -1.61 -8.64
CA ALA A 115 9.74 -1.60 -9.47
C ALA A 115 10.47 -2.95 -9.43
N ASP A 116 10.62 -3.53 -8.24
CA ASP A 116 11.26 -4.82 -8.04
C ASP A 116 10.49 -5.94 -8.76
N LEU A 117 9.16 -5.97 -8.63
CA LEU A 117 8.32 -6.94 -9.37
C LEU A 117 8.40 -6.74 -10.88
N ALA A 118 8.41 -5.50 -11.37
CA ALA A 118 8.52 -5.22 -12.80
C ALA A 118 9.89 -5.63 -13.37
N ALA A 119 10.97 -5.41 -12.61
CA ALA A 119 12.33 -5.78 -12.99
C ALA A 119 12.49 -7.29 -13.21
N LEU A 120 11.71 -8.12 -12.50
CA LEU A 120 11.71 -9.58 -12.72
C LEU A 120 11.40 -9.96 -14.16
N TYR A 121 10.63 -9.16 -14.91
CA TYR A 121 10.28 -9.48 -16.30
C TYR A 121 11.51 -9.70 -17.20
N GLY A 122 12.63 -9.05 -16.92
CA GLY A 122 13.89 -9.25 -17.66
C GLY A 122 14.64 -10.55 -17.33
N SER A 123 14.29 -11.21 -16.23
CA SER A 123 14.91 -12.46 -15.76
C SER A 123 14.06 -13.65 -16.22
N ASP A 124 14.44 -14.28 -17.34
CA ASP A 124 13.71 -15.45 -17.89
C ASP A 124 13.66 -16.63 -16.91
N GLU A 125 14.68 -16.79 -16.06
CA GLU A 125 14.73 -17.81 -15.00
C GLU A 125 13.62 -17.67 -13.94
N SER A 126 13.01 -16.48 -13.81
CA SER A 126 11.89 -16.23 -12.90
C SER A 126 10.56 -16.83 -13.39
N PHE A 127 10.50 -17.30 -14.63
CA PHE A 127 9.27 -17.71 -15.29
C PHE A 127 9.34 -19.14 -15.84
N ARG A 128 8.26 -19.89 -15.65
CA ARG A 128 8.14 -21.27 -16.16
C ARG A 128 7.75 -21.32 -17.63
N SER A 129 7.10 -20.26 -18.12
CA SER A 129 6.65 -20.18 -19.51
C SER A 129 6.41 -18.76 -19.97
N ARG A 130 6.52 -18.56 -21.29
CA ARG A 130 6.28 -17.31 -22.02
C ARG A 130 5.30 -17.58 -23.14
N ILE A 131 4.23 -16.79 -23.21
CA ILE A 131 3.23 -16.85 -24.26
C ILE A 131 3.40 -15.64 -25.16
N VAL A 132 3.72 -15.88 -26.43
CA VAL A 132 3.81 -14.85 -27.47
C VAL A 132 2.49 -14.84 -28.22
N MET A 133 1.66 -13.83 -27.98
CA MET A 133 0.25 -13.79 -28.39
C MET A 133 0.08 -13.89 -29.91
N GLY A 134 1.01 -13.29 -30.68
CA GLY A 134 0.97 -13.30 -32.13
C GLY A 134 1.06 -14.71 -32.74
N ARG A 135 1.66 -15.67 -32.04
CA ARG A 135 1.72 -17.08 -32.49
C ARG A 135 0.38 -17.80 -32.40
N HIS A 136 -0.57 -17.26 -31.63
CA HIS A 136 -1.88 -17.85 -31.37
C HIS A 136 -3.02 -17.04 -31.99
N GLY A 137 -2.73 -16.01 -32.77
CA GLY A 137 -3.76 -15.13 -33.35
C GLY A 137 -4.45 -14.21 -32.34
N PHE A 138 -3.86 -14.01 -31.15
CA PHE A 138 -4.44 -13.20 -30.06
C PHE A 138 -4.01 -11.72 -30.08
N GLY A 139 -3.50 -11.22 -31.20
CA GLY A 139 -2.97 -9.86 -31.32
C GLY A 139 -1.48 -9.76 -30.96
N ALA A 140 -1.02 -8.54 -30.64
CA ALA A 140 0.38 -8.24 -30.38
C ALA A 140 0.69 -8.19 -28.88
N GLY A 141 1.85 -8.73 -28.50
CA GLY A 141 2.32 -8.74 -27.12
C GLY A 141 2.73 -10.13 -26.64
N GLU A 142 3.19 -10.18 -25.40
CA GLU A 142 3.54 -11.42 -24.72
C GLU A 142 3.37 -11.25 -23.22
N TYR A 143 3.17 -12.39 -22.55
CA TYR A 143 3.17 -12.44 -21.09
C TYR A 143 3.90 -13.69 -20.62
N LYS A 144 4.38 -13.64 -19.38
CA LYS A 144 5.13 -14.74 -18.76
C LYS A 144 4.40 -15.21 -17.52
N TYR A 145 4.46 -16.51 -17.24
CA TYR A 145 3.96 -17.09 -16.01
C TYR A 145 5.11 -17.35 -15.06
N PHE A 146 5.03 -16.82 -13.84
CA PHE A 146 6.06 -17.06 -12.82
C PHE A 146 6.25 -18.56 -12.53
N ASN A 147 7.41 -18.92 -12.00
CA ASN A 147 7.64 -20.24 -11.42
C ASN A 147 6.66 -20.56 -10.29
N ASP A 148 6.68 -21.82 -9.86
CA ASP A 148 6.06 -22.27 -8.61
C ASP A 148 7.18 -22.71 -7.64
N PRO A 149 7.38 -22.02 -6.51
CA PRO A 149 6.61 -20.87 -6.03
C PRO A 149 6.87 -19.59 -6.84
N ALA A 150 5.86 -18.73 -6.90
CA ALA A 150 5.99 -17.37 -7.43
C ALA A 150 6.79 -16.48 -6.45
N PRO A 151 7.24 -15.28 -6.85
CA PRO A 151 7.92 -14.35 -5.95
C PRO A 151 7.16 -14.14 -4.64
N ALA A 152 7.88 -14.03 -3.53
CA ALA A 152 7.30 -14.00 -2.19
C ALA A 152 6.19 -12.95 -2.02
N LEU A 153 6.39 -11.75 -2.58
CA LEU A 153 5.38 -10.68 -2.56
C LEU A 153 4.07 -11.07 -3.29
N VAL A 154 4.18 -11.73 -4.45
CA VAL A 154 3.03 -12.24 -5.22
C VAL A 154 2.32 -13.35 -4.43
N MET A 155 3.08 -14.24 -3.80
CA MET A 155 2.53 -15.32 -2.98
C MET A 155 1.81 -14.80 -1.72
N ALA A 156 2.36 -13.77 -1.07
CA ALA A 156 1.74 -13.10 0.07
C ALA A 156 0.40 -12.46 -0.34
N LEU A 157 0.40 -11.66 -1.41
CA LEU A 157 -0.83 -11.07 -1.97
C LEU A 157 -1.88 -12.12 -2.31
N ARG A 158 -1.48 -13.18 -3.04
CA ARG A 158 -2.38 -14.26 -3.46
C ARG A 158 -3.03 -14.94 -2.26
N THR A 159 -2.23 -15.35 -1.28
CA THR A 159 -2.71 -16.08 -0.10
C THR A 159 -3.67 -15.21 0.71
N ALA A 160 -3.26 -13.98 1.02
CA ALA A 160 -4.05 -13.08 1.86
C ALA A 160 -5.35 -12.62 1.18
N LEU A 161 -5.32 -12.31 -0.13
CA LEU A 161 -6.53 -11.96 -0.88
C LEU A 161 -7.48 -13.15 -1.02
N TYR A 162 -6.97 -14.36 -1.27
CA TYR A 162 -7.81 -15.55 -1.41
C TYR A 162 -8.60 -15.83 -0.12
N ALA A 163 -7.95 -15.70 1.05
CA ALA A 163 -8.61 -15.87 2.34
C ALA A 163 -9.80 -14.89 2.53
N ARG A 164 -9.72 -13.68 1.97
CA ARG A 164 -10.79 -12.67 2.04
C ARG A 164 -11.89 -12.89 0.99
N LEU A 165 -11.54 -13.39 -0.19
CA LEU A 165 -12.47 -13.52 -1.33
C LEU A 165 -13.21 -14.88 -1.37
N ALA A 166 -12.62 -15.96 -0.85
CA ALA A 166 -13.22 -17.29 -0.89
C ALA A 166 -14.61 -17.37 -0.21
N PRO A 167 -14.89 -16.70 0.92
CA PRO A 167 -16.23 -16.67 1.50
C PRO A 167 -17.26 -16.00 0.57
N GLN A 168 -16.87 -14.94 -0.13
CA GLN A 168 -17.75 -14.22 -1.06
C GLN A 168 -18.09 -15.09 -2.28
N ALA A 169 -17.10 -15.76 -2.86
CA ALA A 169 -17.34 -16.71 -3.96
C ALA A 169 -18.26 -17.87 -3.53
N SER A 170 -18.08 -18.38 -2.30
CA SER A 170 -18.93 -19.43 -1.74
C SER A 170 -20.39 -18.98 -1.57
N LYS A 171 -20.59 -17.73 -1.13
CA LYS A 171 -21.91 -17.08 -1.06
C LYS A 171 -22.57 -17.00 -2.44
N TRP A 172 -21.84 -16.56 -3.47
CA TRP A 172 -22.37 -16.50 -4.84
C TRP A 172 -22.75 -17.88 -5.37
N ARG A 173 -21.88 -18.88 -5.17
CA ARG A 173 -22.15 -20.26 -5.58
C ARG A 173 -23.46 -20.77 -4.98
N ALA A 174 -23.66 -20.57 -3.68
CA ALA A 174 -24.90 -20.96 -3.01
C ALA A 174 -26.14 -20.21 -3.54
N ALA A 175 -26.02 -18.91 -3.84
CA ALA A 175 -27.11 -18.12 -4.39
C ALA A 175 -27.50 -18.51 -5.83
N LEU A 176 -26.53 -18.97 -6.63
CA LEU A 176 -26.74 -19.44 -8.00
C LEU A 176 -27.27 -20.88 -8.09
N GLY A 177 -27.45 -21.57 -6.96
CA GLY A 177 -28.01 -22.92 -6.91
C GLY A 177 -27.04 -24.03 -7.35
N GLU A 178 -25.76 -23.70 -7.52
CA GLU A 178 -24.71 -24.70 -7.76
C GLU A 178 -24.30 -25.28 -6.40
N LYS A 179 -24.52 -26.59 -6.20
CA LYS A 179 -24.09 -27.33 -4.99
C LYS A 179 -22.57 -27.48 -4.95
#